data_AF-A0A074S5R0-F1
#
_entry.id   AF-A0A074S5R0-F1
#
_cell.length_a   1.000
_cell.length_b   1.000
_cell.length_c   1.000
_cell.angle_alpha   90.00
_cell.angle_beta   90.00
_cell.angle_gamma   90.00
#
_symmetry.space_group_name_H-M   'P 1'
#
loop_
_entity.id
_entity.type
_entity.pdbx_description
1 polymer ?
#
loop_
_entity_poly.entity_id
_entity_poly.type
_entity_poly.pdbx_seq_one_letter_code
_entity_poly.pdbx_strand_id
1 'polypeptide(L)'
;MVNWSDPATMMAQAAVFAQILWVLLGIIGWEFITTLDFEYRTIKKWREFKWPMAFYFMCRYSIFIALVVLNVINNTKTEINCQAMYTLAQFLGNVSIGTASNLLMFRAIAIWSRNTWVVVPLVLVALGHWSILLHGIIAVRATWNATVGVCVVTGTSNIFLRLLYNYTMAFDLLVLILSVAGLTRGGNGRESGLWSLLFKDGIAYFTVAFVGNLIAAIFAILHLNAAMDIMFTVPAAVFSAIVAMRCVRRLSDWAGKDVYVHSSERTAGSSRQRASPGKKVNATGPGVAINMETYSNTADVQFYRSDSTTVDLEQATEFHSVDGIADEDHDKKYPQQTSFMPLH
;
A
#
# COMPACT_ATOMS: atom_id res chain seq x y z
N MET A 1 -33.27 3.91 -33.08
CA MET A 1 -32.53 3.71 -31.81
C MET A 1 -31.85 2.36 -31.88
N VAL A 2 -30.59 2.26 -31.46
CA VAL A 2 -29.87 0.97 -31.40
C VAL A 2 -30.51 0.11 -30.32
N ASN A 3 -30.86 -1.14 -30.66
CA ASN A 3 -31.36 -2.10 -29.67
C ASN A 3 -30.16 -2.76 -28.97
N TRP A 4 -29.88 -2.34 -27.75
CA TRP A 4 -28.74 -2.82 -26.95
C TRP A 4 -28.88 -4.25 -26.43
N SER A 5 -30.08 -4.84 -26.58
CA SER A 5 -30.39 -6.23 -26.24
C SER A 5 -30.41 -7.15 -27.46
N ASP A 6 -30.05 -6.65 -28.65
CA ASP A 6 -29.96 -7.46 -29.84
C ASP A 6 -28.74 -8.42 -29.75
N PRO A 7 -28.89 -9.73 -30.03
CA PRO A 7 -27.80 -10.69 -29.86
C PRO A 7 -26.52 -10.34 -30.62
N ALA A 8 -26.62 -9.74 -31.81
CA ALA A 8 -25.45 -9.33 -32.58
C ALA A 8 -24.70 -8.18 -31.89
N THR A 9 -25.43 -7.22 -31.31
CA THR A 9 -24.82 -6.12 -30.53
C THR A 9 -24.16 -6.61 -29.24
N MET A 10 -24.79 -7.56 -28.54
CA MET A 10 -24.22 -8.16 -27.31
C MET A 10 -22.93 -8.94 -27.61
N MET A 11 -22.89 -9.70 -28.71
CA MET A 11 -21.69 -10.42 -29.12
C MET A 11 -20.55 -9.47 -29.51
N ALA A 12 -20.85 -8.39 -30.24
CA ALA A 12 -19.86 -7.38 -30.58
C ALA A 12 -19.29 -6.68 -29.33
N GLN A 13 -20.15 -6.33 -28.36
CA GLN A 13 -19.72 -5.76 -27.08
C GLN A 13 -18.88 -6.73 -26.26
N ALA A 14 -19.25 -8.00 -26.21
CA ALA A 14 -18.47 -9.02 -25.51
C ALA A 14 -17.07 -9.20 -26.12
N ALA A 15 -16.96 -9.14 -27.46
CA ALA A 15 -15.68 -9.20 -28.16
C ALA A 15 -14.80 -7.98 -27.83
N VAL A 16 -15.38 -6.77 -27.84
CA VAL A 16 -14.67 -5.53 -27.44
C VAL A 16 -14.23 -5.61 -25.98
N PHE A 17 -15.09 -6.09 -25.08
CA PHE A 17 -14.73 -6.26 -23.68
C PHE A 17 -13.56 -7.24 -23.50
N ALA A 18 -13.57 -8.37 -24.20
CA ALA A 18 -12.46 -9.32 -24.17
C ALA A 18 -11.14 -8.69 -24.67
N GLN A 19 -11.19 -7.88 -25.74
CA GLN A 19 -10.01 -7.15 -26.22
C GLN A 19 -9.49 -6.14 -25.20
N ILE A 20 -10.39 -5.42 -24.52
CA ILE A 20 -10.01 -4.50 -23.43
C ILE A 20 -9.30 -5.25 -22.30
N LEU A 21 -9.79 -6.43 -21.92
CA LEU A 21 -9.16 -7.25 -20.87
C LEU A 21 -7.71 -7.64 -21.21
N TRP A 22 -7.42 -7.94 -22.47
CA TRP A 22 -6.06 -8.23 -22.93
C TRP A 22 -5.16 -6.99 -22.86
N VAL A 23 -5.67 -5.83 -23.28
CA VAL A 23 -4.93 -4.55 -23.19
C VAL A 23 -4.62 -4.22 -21.73
N LEU A 24 -5.60 -4.35 -20.83
CA LEU A 24 -5.41 -4.12 -19.40
C LEU A 24 -4.42 -5.11 -18.78
N LEU A 25 -4.46 -6.38 -19.19
CA LEU A 25 -3.48 -7.39 -18.77
C LEU A 25 -2.07 -7.00 -19.20
N GLY A 26 -1.90 -6.49 -20.42
CA GLY A 26 -0.62 -5.98 -20.91
C GLY A 26 -0.11 -4.78 -20.10
N ILE A 27 -0.99 -3.82 -19.79
CA ILE A 27 -0.64 -2.62 -19.00
C ILE A 27 -0.22 -3.01 -17.57
N ILE A 28 -1.01 -3.85 -16.90
CA ILE A 28 -0.66 -4.28 -15.54
C ILE A 28 0.57 -5.19 -15.54
N GLY A 29 0.75 -6.01 -16.58
CA GLY A 29 1.93 -6.86 -16.74
C GLY A 29 3.20 -6.03 -16.94
N TRP A 30 3.11 -4.96 -17.72
CA TRP A 30 4.20 -3.98 -17.86
C TRP A 30 4.54 -3.30 -16.52
N GLU A 31 3.53 -2.84 -15.79
CA GLU A 31 3.73 -2.28 -14.45
C GLU A 31 4.33 -3.33 -13.50
N PHE A 32 3.94 -4.60 -13.61
CA PHE A 32 4.49 -5.68 -12.79
C PHE A 32 5.98 -5.86 -13.07
N ILE A 33 6.37 -6.07 -14.33
CA ILE A 33 7.75 -6.33 -14.75
C ILE A 33 8.68 -5.16 -14.40
N THR A 34 8.28 -3.92 -14.73
CA THR A 34 9.14 -2.73 -14.53
C THR A 34 9.41 -2.41 -13.06
N THR A 35 8.71 -3.06 -12.14
CA THR A 35 8.74 -2.74 -10.71
C THR A 35 9.18 -3.92 -9.85
N LEU A 36 9.57 -5.04 -10.48
CA LEU A 36 10.13 -6.22 -9.81
C LEU A 36 11.37 -5.90 -8.98
N ASP A 37 12.23 -4.98 -9.43
CA ASP A 37 13.42 -4.56 -8.67
C ASP A 37 13.06 -3.97 -7.30
N PHE A 38 11.99 -3.16 -7.24
CA PHE A 38 11.49 -2.61 -5.97
C PHE A 38 10.99 -3.71 -5.03
N GLU A 39 10.28 -4.70 -5.57
CA GLU A 39 9.77 -5.83 -4.78
C GLU A 39 10.90 -6.70 -4.25
N TYR A 40 11.86 -7.04 -5.10
CA TYR A 40 13.02 -7.83 -4.72
C TYR A 40 13.79 -7.14 -3.58
N ARG A 41 14.01 -5.82 -3.67
CA ARG A 41 14.64 -5.04 -2.59
C ARG A 41 13.81 -5.03 -1.31
N THR A 42 12.49 -4.89 -1.44
CA THR A 42 11.56 -4.86 -0.30
C THR A 42 11.51 -6.22 0.41
N ILE A 43 11.45 -7.31 -0.35
CA ILE A 43 11.44 -8.69 0.18
C ILE A 43 12.79 -9.01 0.84
N LYS A 44 13.91 -8.59 0.23
CA LYS A 44 15.25 -8.78 0.82
C LYS A 44 15.42 -8.04 2.14
N LYS A 45 14.75 -6.89 2.32
CA LYS A 45 14.72 -6.12 3.58
C LYS A 45 13.52 -6.49 4.47
N TRP A 46 13.21 -7.78 4.57
CA TRP A 46 12.02 -8.29 5.27
C TRP A 46 11.84 -7.80 6.72
N ARG A 47 12.93 -7.42 7.40
CA ARG A 47 12.90 -6.90 8.78
C ARG A 47 12.29 -5.50 8.91
N GLU A 48 12.15 -4.75 7.82
CA GLU A 48 11.55 -3.39 7.80
C GLU A 48 10.10 -3.40 7.27
N PHE A 49 9.39 -4.53 7.37
CA PHE A 49 8.05 -4.69 6.81
C PHE A 49 7.02 -3.82 7.57
N LYS A 50 6.40 -2.89 6.86
CA LYS A 50 5.38 -1.97 7.41
C LYS A 50 3.99 -2.43 6.98
N TRP A 51 2.99 -2.32 7.85
CA TRP A 51 1.60 -2.70 7.57
C TRP A 51 1.04 -2.23 6.21
N PRO A 52 1.27 -0.99 5.74
CA PRO A 52 0.82 -0.54 4.42
C PRO A 52 1.43 -1.32 3.24
N MET A 53 2.60 -1.93 3.40
CA MET A 53 3.21 -2.78 2.37
C MET A 53 2.42 -4.08 2.15
N ALA A 54 1.77 -4.62 3.20
CA ALA A 54 0.91 -5.79 3.04
C ALA A 54 -0.26 -5.48 2.09
N PHE A 55 -0.92 -4.34 2.28
CA PHE A 55 -2.00 -3.88 1.41
C PHE A 55 -1.52 -3.56 0.00
N TYR A 56 -0.28 -3.06 -0.15
CA TYR A 56 0.34 -2.87 -1.46
C TYR A 56 0.49 -4.19 -2.22
N PHE A 57 1.06 -5.23 -1.59
CA PHE A 57 1.21 -6.54 -2.22
C PHE A 57 -0.15 -7.19 -2.50
N MET A 58 -1.10 -7.10 -1.57
CA MET A 58 -2.46 -7.61 -1.79
C MET A 58 -3.11 -6.92 -3.00
N CYS A 59 -3.08 -5.59 -3.09
CA CYS A 59 -3.65 -4.83 -4.21
C CYS A 59 -3.04 -5.27 -5.55
N ARG A 60 -1.71 -5.39 -5.57
CA ARG A 60 -0.92 -5.75 -6.75
C ARG A 60 -1.20 -7.17 -7.27
N TYR A 61 -1.10 -8.17 -6.39
CA TYR A 61 -1.31 -9.55 -6.81
C TYR A 61 -2.78 -9.84 -7.10
N SER A 62 -3.71 -9.24 -6.33
CA SER A 62 -5.14 -9.43 -6.56
C SER A 62 -5.59 -8.89 -7.92
N ILE A 63 -5.19 -7.68 -8.33
CA ILE A 63 -5.59 -7.15 -9.66
C ILE A 63 -4.99 -7.95 -10.82
N PHE A 64 -3.74 -8.40 -10.67
CA PHE A 64 -3.07 -9.18 -11.70
C PHE A 64 -3.76 -10.54 -11.89
N ILE A 65 -3.98 -11.27 -10.79
CA ILE A 65 -4.66 -12.58 -10.84
C ILE A 65 -6.12 -12.41 -11.29
N ALA A 66 -6.82 -11.35 -10.84
CA ALA A 66 -8.19 -11.07 -11.29
C ALA A 66 -8.27 -10.92 -12.82
N LEU A 67 -7.35 -10.15 -13.42
CA LEU A 67 -7.30 -9.97 -14.88
C LEU A 67 -6.94 -11.26 -15.61
N VAL A 68 -6.01 -12.06 -15.09
CA VAL A 68 -5.69 -13.38 -15.66
C VAL A 68 -6.93 -14.28 -15.65
N VAL A 69 -7.63 -14.38 -14.52
CA VAL A 69 -8.86 -15.18 -14.39
C VAL A 69 -9.95 -14.67 -15.34
N LEU A 70 -10.16 -13.36 -15.43
CA LEU A 70 -11.13 -12.77 -16.38
C LEU A 70 -10.80 -13.08 -17.83
N ASN A 71 -9.52 -13.03 -18.22
CA ASN A 71 -9.10 -13.41 -19.58
C ASN A 71 -9.33 -14.91 -19.85
N VAL A 72 -9.05 -15.79 -18.88
CA VAL A 72 -9.32 -17.23 -19.00
C VAL A 72 -10.82 -17.48 -19.17
N ILE A 73 -11.67 -16.86 -18.36
CA ILE A 73 -13.13 -17.01 -18.46
C ILE A 73 -13.66 -16.61 -19.85
N ASN A 74 -13.13 -15.52 -20.41
CA ASN A 74 -13.60 -14.99 -21.70
C ASN A 74 -13.04 -15.74 -22.93
N ASN A 75 -11.92 -16.47 -22.77
CA ASN A 75 -11.28 -17.17 -23.88
C ASN A 75 -11.53 -18.69 -23.89
N THR A 76 -11.88 -19.27 -22.74
CA THR A 76 -12.17 -20.70 -22.63
C THR A 76 -13.38 -21.10 -23.48
N LYS A 77 -13.21 -22.19 -24.26
CA LYS A 77 -14.27 -22.82 -25.08
C LYS A 77 -14.78 -24.15 -24.51
N THR A 78 -14.13 -24.63 -23.45
CA THR A 78 -14.49 -25.88 -22.77
C THR A 78 -15.40 -25.60 -21.59
N GLU A 79 -16.26 -26.56 -21.24
CA GLU A 79 -17.11 -26.43 -20.07
C GLU A 79 -16.26 -26.27 -18.79
N ILE A 80 -16.52 -25.20 -18.06
CA ILE A 80 -15.90 -24.89 -16.77
C ILE A 80 -16.99 -24.47 -15.79
N ASN A 81 -16.71 -24.59 -14.49
CA ASN A 81 -17.59 -24.05 -13.46
C ASN A 81 -17.51 -22.51 -13.48
N CYS A 82 -18.34 -21.87 -14.32
CA CYS A 82 -18.39 -20.43 -14.49
C CYS A 82 -18.61 -19.70 -13.17
N GLN A 83 -19.50 -20.23 -12.31
CA GLN A 83 -19.81 -19.61 -11.03
C GLN A 83 -18.56 -19.52 -10.15
N ALA A 84 -17.78 -20.61 -10.05
CA ALA A 84 -16.56 -20.62 -9.25
C ALA A 84 -15.51 -19.63 -9.78
N MET A 85 -15.28 -19.61 -11.09
CA MET A 85 -14.30 -18.71 -11.71
C MET A 85 -14.71 -17.23 -11.61
N TYR A 86 -15.99 -16.90 -11.84
CA TYR A 86 -16.48 -15.54 -11.65
C TYR A 86 -16.46 -15.12 -10.18
N THR A 87 -16.74 -16.04 -9.25
CA THR A 87 -16.63 -15.76 -7.81
C THR A 87 -15.19 -15.43 -7.44
N LEU A 88 -14.21 -16.18 -7.97
CA LEU A 88 -12.78 -15.91 -7.77
C LEU A 88 -12.38 -14.56 -8.38
N ALA A 89 -12.79 -14.27 -9.62
CA ALA A 89 -12.54 -12.99 -10.27
C ALA A 89 -13.13 -11.82 -9.47
N GLN A 90 -14.35 -11.97 -8.96
CA GLN A 90 -15.00 -10.96 -8.13
C GLN A 90 -14.30 -10.80 -6.78
N PHE A 91 -13.92 -11.89 -6.11
CA PHE A 91 -13.16 -11.80 -4.86
C PHE A 91 -11.87 -11.02 -5.06
N LEU A 92 -11.05 -11.39 -6.05
CA LEU A 92 -9.77 -10.74 -6.31
C LEU A 92 -9.95 -9.28 -6.77
N GLY A 93 -10.93 -9.00 -7.64
CA GLY A 93 -11.23 -7.64 -8.09
C GLY A 93 -11.67 -6.73 -6.95
N ASN A 94 -12.61 -7.19 -6.11
CA ASN A 94 -13.10 -6.42 -4.96
C ASN A 94 -12.02 -6.24 -3.88
N VAL A 95 -11.16 -7.24 -3.66
CA VAL A 95 -9.99 -7.11 -2.78
C VAL A 95 -9.03 -6.04 -3.32
N SER A 96 -8.78 -5.99 -4.63
CA SER A 96 -7.93 -4.94 -5.22
C SER A 96 -8.49 -3.54 -5.00
N ILE A 97 -9.79 -3.34 -5.28
CA ILE A 97 -10.47 -2.05 -5.08
C ILE A 97 -10.41 -1.64 -3.61
N GLY A 98 -10.80 -2.53 -2.70
CA GLY A 98 -10.78 -2.25 -1.27
C GLY A 98 -9.38 -1.93 -0.76
N THR A 99 -8.37 -2.72 -1.14
CA THR A 99 -6.99 -2.46 -0.73
C THR A 99 -6.44 -1.14 -1.31
N ALA A 100 -6.78 -0.77 -2.55
CA ALA A 100 -6.41 0.51 -3.14
C ALA A 100 -6.97 1.70 -2.34
N SER A 101 -8.24 1.66 -1.97
CA SER A 101 -8.86 2.71 -1.14
C SER A 101 -8.29 2.74 0.29
N ASN A 102 -7.95 1.57 0.86
CA ASN A 102 -7.27 1.52 2.16
C ASN A 102 -5.84 2.08 2.11
N LEU A 103 -5.11 1.94 1.00
CA LEU A 103 -3.79 2.57 0.84
C LEU A 103 -3.86 4.10 0.91
N LEU A 104 -4.92 4.71 0.36
CA LEU A 104 -5.18 6.13 0.59
C LEU A 104 -5.53 6.41 2.05
N MET A 105 -6.40 5.58 2.63
CA MET A 105 -6.83 5.74 4.02
C MET A 105 -5.62 5.79 4.96
N PHE A 106 -4.63 4.90 4.79
CA PHE A 106 -3.41 4.91 5.61
C PHE A 106 -2.60 6.20 5.46
N ARG A 107 -2.59 6.82 4.27
CA ARG A 107 -1.95 8.12 4.07
C ARG A 107 -2.67 9.20 4.86
N ALA A 108 -4.00 9.24 4.80
CA ALA A 108 -4.78 10.18 5.60
C ALA A 108 -4.48 9.99 7.09
N ILE A 109 -4.48 8.74 7.58
CA ILE A 109 -4.17 8.42 8.98
C ILE A 109 -2.78 8.94 9.38
N ALA A 110 -1.78 8.80 8.50
CA ALA A 110 -0.43 9.30 8.74
C ALA A 110 -0.39 10.83 8.82
N ILE A 111 -1.06 11.54 7.91
CA ILE A 111 -1.16 13.03 7.91
C ILE A 111 -1.74 13.54 9.23
N TRP A 112 -2.71 12.82 9.80
CA TRP A 112 -3.35 13.18 11.06
C TRP A 112 -2.62 12.67 12.30
N SER A 113 -1.37 12.21 12.16
CA SER A 113 -0.55 11.67 13.25
C SER A 113 -1.30 10.64 14.11
N ARG A 114 -2.15 9.82 13.48
CA ARG A 114 -2.98 8.80 14.14
C ARG A 114 -3.92 9.34 15.23
N ASN A 115 -4.38 10.58 15.11
CA ASN A 115 -5.40 11.13 16.02
C ASN A 115 -6.64 10.22 16.05
N THR A 116 -6.96 9.65 17.22
CA THR A 116 -8.02 8.64 17.39
C THR A 116 -9.38 9.15 16.92
N TRP A 117 -9.65 10.45 17.08
CA TRP A 117 -10.87 11.11 16.61
C TRP A 117 -11.08 11.02 15.09
N VAL A 118 -10.01 10.93 14.30
CA VAL A 118 -10.08 10.77 12.84
C VAL A 118 -9.95 9.30 12.46
N VAL A 119 -9.09 8.54 13.14
CA VAL A 119 -8.84 7.13 12.82
C VAL A 119 -10.07 6.26 13.05
N VAL A 120 -10.75 6.42 14.19
CA VAL A 120 -11.92 5.60 14.55
C VAL A 120 -13.03 5.69 13.49
N PRO A 121 -13.53 6.89 13.09
CA PRO A 121 -14.56 6.97 12.06
C PRO A 121 -14.06 6.45 10.71
N LEU A 122 -12.80 6.68 10.35
CA LEU A 122 -12.26 6.22 9.08
C LEU A 122 -12.23 4.68 8.99
N VAL A 123 -11.83 4.03 10.07
CA VAL A 123 -11.83 2.56 10.18
C VAL A 123 -13.26 2.02 10.12
N LEU A 124 -14.23 2.66 10.77
CA LEU A 124 -15.65 2.25 10.69
C LEU A 124 -16.18 2.33 9.26
N VAL A 125 -15.90 3.43 8.54
CA VAL A 125 -16.32 3.57 7.13
C VAL A 125 -15.61 2.55 6.24
N ALA A 126 -14.33 2.25 6.51
CA ALA A 126 -13.59 1.21 5.79
C ALA A 126 -14.16 -0.20 6.03
N LEU A 127 -14.60 -0.52 7.26
CA LEU A 127 -15.28 -1.80 7.53
C LEU A 127 -16.62 -1.90 6.78
N GLY A 128 -17.37 -0.80 6.70
CA GLY A 128 -18.57 -0.72 5.87
C GLY A 128 -18.25 -0.94 4.39
N HIS A 129 -17.16 -0.35 3.90
CA HIS A 129 -16.69 -0.54 2.52
C HIS A 129 -16.40 -2.01 2.21
N TRP A 130 -15.62 -2.67 3.07
CA TRP A 130 -15.31 -4.09 2.93
C TRP A 130 -16.55 -4.98 3.00
N SER A 131 -17.52 -4.64 3.84
CA SER A 131 -18.78 -5.39 3.95
C SER A 131 -19.56 -5.37 2.63
N ILE A 132 -19.65 -4.21 1.97
CA ILE A 132 -20.31 -4.07 0.67
C ILE A 132 -19.54 -4.83 -0.41
N LEU A 133 -18.20 -4.69 -0.45
CA LEU A 133 -17.34 -5.42 -1.38
C LEU A 133 -17.50 -6.93 -1.26
N LEU A 134 -17.51 -7.46 -0.04
CA LEU A 134 -17.68 -8.89 0.22
C LEU A 134 -19.08 -9.39 -0.18
N HIS A 135 -20.12 -8.57 0.06
CA HIS A 135 -21.46 -8.90 -0.43
C HIS A 135 -21.52 -8.97 -1.96
N GLY A 136 -20.73 -8.15 -2.66
CA GLY A 136 -20.65 -8.14 -4.12
C GLY A 136 -20.14 -9.43 -4.75
N ILE A 137 -19.33 -10.19 -4.01
CA ILE A 137 -18.84 -11.50 -4.46
C ILE A 137 -20.01 -12.48 -4.65
N ILE A 138 -21.00 -12.43 -3.75
CA ILE A 138 -22.15 -13.34 -3.77
C ILE A 138 -23.24 -12.84 -4.71
N ALA A 139 -23.27 -11.54 -5.02
CA ALA A 139 -24.30 -10.93 -5.85
C ALA A 139 -24.26 -11.35 -7.32
N VAL A 140 -23.11 -11.81 -7.82
CA VAL A 140 -22.93 -12.21 -9.23
C VAL A 140 -23.24 -13.69 -9.43
N ARG A 141 -24.10 -13.97 -10.40
CA ARG A 141 -24.47 -15.33 -10.85
C ARG A 141 -24.08 -15.50 -12.32
N ALA A 142 -23.40 -16.59 -12.62
CA ALA A 142 -22.96 -16.94 -13.97
C ALA A 142 -23.16 -18.43 -14.25
N THR A 143 -23.65 -18.74 -15.44
CA THR A 143 -23.89 -20.11 -15.91
C THR A 143 -23.24 -20.35 -17.26
N TRP A 144 -22.83 -21.59 -17.51
CA TRP A 144 -22.31 -22.00 -18.81
C TRP A 144 -23.45 -22.11 -19.82
N ASN A 145 -23.30 -21.48 -21.00
CA ASN A 145 -24.23 -21.66 -22.11
C ASN A 145 -23.62 -22.62 -23.14
N ALA A 146 -24.15 -23.84 -23.20
CA ALA A 146 -23.66 -24.90 -24.09
C ALA A 146 -23.87 -24.61 -25.58
N THR A 147 -24.85 -23.77 -25.95
CA THR A 147 -25.15 -23.43 -27.35
C THR A 147 -24.10 -22.50 -27.94
N VAL A 148 -23.55 -21.61 -27.12
CA VAL A 148 -22.58 -20.58 -27.55
C VAL A 148 -21.15 -20.92 -27.08
N GLY A 149 -21.00 -21.87 -26.16
CA GLY A 149 -19.69 -22.29 -25.63
C GLY A 149 -19.00 -21.19 -24.82
N VAL A 150 -19.77 -20.41 -24.06
CA VAL A 150 -19.26 -19.29 -23.23
C VAL A 150 -19.98 -19.22 -21.88
N CYS A 151 -19.30 -18.65 -20.88
CA CYS A 151 -19.92 -18.30 -19.61
C CYS A 151 -20.74 -17.01 -19.73
N VAL A 152 -22.02 -17.07 -19.38
CA VAL A 152 -22.92 -15.90 -19.39
C VAL A 152 -23.28 -15.51 -17.96
N VAL A 153 -23.24 -14.21 -17.66
CA VAL A 153 -23.70 -13.66 -16.38
C VAL A 153 -25.23 -13.60 -16.42
N THR A 154 -25.89 -14.38 -15.56
CA THR A 154 -27.35 -14.55 -15.54
C THR A 154 -28.04 -13.69 -14.48
N GLY A 155 -27.30 -13.14 -13.52
CA GLY A 155 -27.88 -12.28 -12.51
C GLY A 155 -26.83 -11.40 -11.84
N THR A 156 -27.10 -10.09 -11.87
CA THR A 156 -26.43 -9.08 -11.06
C THR A 156 -27.48 -8.12 -10.56
N SER A 157 -27.40 -7.70 -9.29
CA SER A 157 -28.32 -6.71 -8.75
C SER A 157 -27.86 -5.30 -9.06
N ASN A 158 -28.63 -4.65 -9.93
CA ASN A 158 -28.44 -3.27 -10.36
C ASN A 158 -28.41 -2.26 -9.21
N ILE A 159 -29.27 -2.45 -8.22
CA ILE A 159 -29.28 -1.66 -6.98
C ILE A 159 -27.97 -1.78 -6.21
N PHE A 160 -27.37 -2.99 -6.21
CA PHE A 160 -26.14 -3.26 -5.49
C PHE A 160 -24.94 -2.61 -6.18
N LEU A 161 -24.83 -2.72 -7.52
CA LEU A 161 -23.77 -2.06 -8.27
C LEU A 161 -23.79 -0.53 -8.01
N ARG A 162 -24.97 0.08 -8.03
CA ARG A 162 -25.14 1.51 -7.73
C ARG A 162 -24.69 1.86 -6.31
N LEU A 163 -25.06 1.05 -5.33
CA LEU A 163 -24.63 1.22 -3.94
C LEU A 163 -23.11 1.07 -3.80
N LEU A 164 -22.53 0.05 -4.43
CA LEU A 164 -21.10 -0.22 -4.44
C LEU A 164 -20.32 0.97 -4.99
N TYR A 165 -20.64 1.45 -6.21
CA TYR A 165 -19.91 2.56 -6.81
C TYR A 165 -20.03 3.86 -6.03
N ASN A 166 -21.26 4.20 -5.60
CA ASN A 166 -21.49 5.43 -4.85
C ASN A 166 -20.77 5.41 -3.50
N TYR A 167 -20.77 4.27 -2.81
CA TYR A 167 -20.06 4.12 -1.56
C TYR A 167 -18.54 4.21 -1.75
N THR A 168 -17.96 3.53 -2.75
CA THR A 168 -16.52 3.60 -3.06
C THR A 168 -16.08 5.04 -3.34
N MET A 169 -16.83 5.76 -4.18
CA MET A 169 -16.53 7.17 -4.48
C MET A 169 -16.61 8.05 -3.24
N ALA A 170 -17.65 7.88 -2.42
CA ALA A 170 -17.84 8.67 -1.21
C ALA A 170 -16.71 8.41 -0.19
N PHE A 171 -16.28 7.16 -0.06
CA PHE A 171 -15.15 6.79 0.80
C PHE A 171 -13.84 7.42 0.30
N ASP A 172 -13.52 7.28 -0.98
CA ASP A 172 -12.30 7.86 -1.56
C ASP A 172 -12.30 9.40 -1.46
N LEU A 173 -13.47 10.04 -1.68
CA LEU A 173 -13.64 11.47 -1.54
C LEU A 173 -13.46 11.93 -0.08
N LEU A 174 -14.06 11.22 0.88
CA LEU A 174 -13.90 11.52 2.31
C LEU A 174 -12.43 11.45 2.73
N VAL A 175 -11.74 10.39 2.32
CA VAL A 175 -10.30 10.21 2.60
C VAL A 175 -9.46 11.30 1.95
N LEU A 176 -9.79 11.71 0.72
CA LEU A 176 -9.13 12.84 0.06
C LEU A 176 -9.35 14.14 0.83
N ILE A 177 -10.60 14.49 1.17
CA ILE A 177 -10.94 15.72 1.90
C ILE A 177 -10.18 15.77 3.21
N LEU A 178 -10.14 14.65 3.96
CA LEU A 178 -9.38 14.57 5.20
C LEU A 178 -7.87 14.72 4.96
N SER A 179 -7.33 14.12 3.89
CA SER A 179 -5.92 14.27 3.54
C SER A 179 -5.57 15.72 3.23
N VAL A 180 -6.40 16.40 2.43
CA VAL A 180 -6.23 17.82 2.09
C VAL A 180 -6.36 18.69 3.33
N ALA A 181 -7.40 18.50 4.14
CA ALA A 181 -7.64 19.27 5.35
C ALA A 181 -6.49 19.13 6.37
N GLY A 182 -5.98 17.92 6.55
CA GLY A 182 -4.82 17.66 7.40
C GLY A 182 -3.56 18.36 6.88
N LEU A 183 -3.32 18.31 5.57
CA LEU A 183 -2.19 18.98 4.91
C LEU A 183 -2.30 20.52 4.95
N THR A 184 -3.50 21.10 4.87
CA THR A 184 -3.70 22.55 4.96
C THR A 184 -3.62 23.06 6.40
N ARG A 185 -4.05 22.26 7.38
CA ARG A 185 -3.99 22.59 8.81
C ARG A 185 -2.56 22.58 9.33
N GLY A 186 -1.71 21.72 8.78
CA GLY A 186 -0.31 21.56 9.19
C GLY A 186 0.56 22.81 9.04
N GLY A 187 0.10 23.87 8.37
CA GLY A 187 0.56 25.28 8.46
C GLY A 187 2.01 25.58 8.03
N ASN A 188 2.98 24.78 8.46
CA ASN A 188 4.41 25.04 8.41
C ASN A 188 5.15 24.21 7.35
N GLY A 189 4.44 23.43 6.54
CA GLY A 189 5.02 22.48 5.57
C GLY A 189 4.76 22.79 4.09
N ARG A 190 4.18 23.93 3.72
CA ARG A 190 3.89 24.27 2.30
C ARG A 190 5.14 24.32 1.40
N GLU A 191 6.33 24.48 2.00
CA GLU A 191 7.63 24.41 1.31
C GLU A 191 8.32 23.04 1.41
N SER A 192 7.78 22.07 2.16
CA SER A 192 8.41 20.75 2.25
C SER A 192 8.13 19.94 0.98
N GLY A 193 9.17 19.33 0.41
CA GLY A 193 9.02 18.46 -0.77
C GLY A 193 8.03 17.31 -0.55
N LEU A 194 7.85 16.88 0.71
CA LEU A 194 6.87 15.87 1.12
C LEU A 194 5.43 16.33 0.91
N TRP A 195 5.10 17.58 1.27
CA TRP A 195 3.75 18.13 1.13
C TRP A 195 3.32 18.14 -0.35
N SER A 196 4.20 18.62 -1.23
CA SER A 196 3.96 18.65 -2.67
C SER A 196 3.82 17.25 -3.26
N LEU A 197 4.67 16.30 -2.84
CA LEU A 197 4.61 14.92 -3.31
C LEU A 197 3.31 14.24 -2.88
N LEU A 198 2.93 14.36 -1.60
CA LEU A 198 1.76 13.67 -1.05
C LEU A 198 0.44 14.27 -1.56
N PHE A 199 0.36 15.59 -1.68
CA PHE A 199 -0.81 16.29 -2.22
C PHE A 199 -1.02 16.00 -3.71
N LYS A 200 0.06 16.08 -4.52
CA LYS A 200 0.00 15.82 -5.96
C LYS A 200 -0.35 14.37 -6.27
N ASP A 201 0.24 13.42 -5.53
CA ASP A 201 -0.06 12.00 -5.69
C ASP A 201 -1.51 11.66 -5.23
N GLY A 202 -1.97 12.25 -4.12
CA GLY A 202 -3.33 12.03 -3.60
C GLY A 202 -4.42 12.56 -4.54
N ILE A 203 -4.24 13.76 -5.08
CA ILE A 203 -5.18 14.35 -6.05
C ILE A 203 -5.15 13.61 -7.39
N ALA A 204 -3.96 13.21 -7.86
CA ALA A 204 -3.85 12.43 -9.09
C ALA A 204 -4.58 11.09 -8.98
N TYR A 205 -4.40 10.38 -7.86
CA TYR A 205 -5.18 9.17 -7.57
C TYR A 205 -6.68 9.46 -7.60
N PHE A 206 -7.13 10.45 -6.81
CA PHE A 206 -8.56 10.71 -6.67
C PHE A 206 -9.18 11.08 -8.01
N THR A 207 -8.50 11.88 -8.83
CA THR A 207 -8.99 12.27 -10.15
C THR A 207 -9.18 11.03 -11.05
N VAL A 208 -8.19 10.13 -11.08
CA VAL A 208 -8.27 8.90 -11.88
C VAL A 208 -9.35 7.96 -11.36
N ALA A 209 -9.40 7.73 -10.05
CA ALA A 209 -10.40 6.86 -9.42
C ALA A 209 -11.81 7.43 -9.56
N PHE A 210 -12.01 8.72 -9.33
CA PHE A 210 -13.30 9.39 -9.43
C PHE A 210 -13.83 9.38 -10.86
N VAL A 211 -13.02 9.79 -11.85
CA VAL A 211 -13.43 9.77 -13.26
C VAL A 211 -13.73 8.35 -13.73
N GLY A 212 -12.86 7.39 -13.42
CA GLY A 212 -13.06 5.99 -13.79
C GLY A 212 -14.32 5.40 -13.17
N ASN A 213 -14.51 5.58 -11.86
CA ASN A 213 -15.71 5.11 -11.18
C ASN A 213 -16.96 5.87 -11.66
N LEU A 214 -16.88 7.15 -12.01
CA LEU A 214 -18.03 7.95 -12.46
C LEU A 214 -18.54 7.44 -13.80
N ILE A 215 -17.64 7.16 -14.72
CA ILE A 215 -17.97 6.52 -15.99
C ILE A 215 -18.61 5.16 -15.72
N ALA A 216 -18.01 4.32 -14.87
CA ALA A 216 -18.59 3.02 -14.50
C ALA A 216 -19.99 3.15 -13.90
N ALA A 217 -20.22 4.12 -13.02
CA ALA A 217 -21.51 4.36 -12.40
C ALA A 217 -22.57 4.81 -13.40
N ILE A 218 -22.22 5.65 -14.39
CA ILE A 218 -23.16 6.06 -15.44
C ILE A 218 -23.59 4.86 -16.27
N PHE A 219 -22.63 4.03 -16.72
CA PHE A 219 -22.93 2.83 -17.50
C PHE A 219 -23.75 1.82 -16.70
N ALA A 220 -23.43 1.65 -15.42
CA ALA A 220 -24.24 0.86 -14.52
C ALA A 220 -25.66 1.42 -14.41
N ILE A 221 -25.87 2.72 -14.16
CA ILE A 221 -27.23 3.28 -14.02
C ILE A 221 -28.07 3.11 -15.29
N LEU A 222 -27.46 3.19 -16.47
CA LEU A 222 -28.17 3.06 -17.73
C LEU A 222 -28.65 1.62 -18.02
N HIS A 223 -28.04 0.60 -17.40
CA HIS A 223 -28.43 -0.81 -17.50
C HIS A 223 -28.72 -1.31 -18.93
N LEU A 224 -27.76 -1.08 -19.83
CA LEU A 224 -27.91 -1.51 -21.23
C LEU A 224 -27.77 -3.03 -21.38
N ASN A 225 -26.79 -3.62 -20.67
CA ASN A 225 -26.46 -5.04 -20.67
C ASN A 225 -25.44 -5.34 -19.55
N ALA A 226 -25.41 -6.57 -19.01
CA ALA A 226 -24.50 -6.99 -17.94
C ALA A 226 -23.01 -6.78 -18.27
N ALA A 227 -22.60 -6.94 -19.54
CA ALA A 227 -21.23 -6.66 -19.97
C ALA A 227 -20.90 -5.15 -19.92
N MET A 228 -21.83 -4.30 -20.34
CA MET A 228 -21.65 -2.84 -20.39
C MET A 228 -21.58 -2.22 -18.99
N ASP A 229 -22.37 -2.74 -18.05
CA ASP A 229 -22.40 -2.27 -16.66
C ASP A 229 -21.02 -2.41 -15.98
N ILE A 230 -20.23 -3.41 -16.37
CA ILE A 230 -18.92 -3.74 -15.77
C ILE A 230 -17.74 -3.30 -16.66
N MET A 231 -17.98 -3.03 -17.95
CA MET A 231 -16.95 -2.74 -18.95
C MET A 231 -15.96 -1.64 -18.51
N PHE A 232 -16.46 -0.58 -17.88
CA PHE A 232 -15.62 0.54 -17.39
C PHE A 232 -15.14 0.38 -15.95
N THR A 233 -15.71 -0.56 -15.20
CA THR A 233 -15.27 -0.84 -13.83
C THR A 233 -13.91 -1.49 -13.81
N VAL A 234 -13.66 -2.44 -14.71
CA VAL A 234 -12.38 -3.15 -14.77
C VAL A 234 -11.23 -2.18 -15.10
N PRO A 235 -11.29 -1.34 -16.15
CA PRO A 235 -10.31 -0.29 -16.37
C PRO A 235 -10.15 0.65 -15.17
N ALA A 236 -11.25 1.11 -14.56
CA ALA A 236 -11.21 2.02 -13.42
C ALA A 236 -10.44 1.42 -12.24
N ALA A 237 -10.70 0.15 -11.92
CA ALA A 237 -10.01 -0.59 -10.87
C ALA A 237 -8.51 -0.79 -11.18
N VAL A 238 -8.16 -1.08 -12.44
CA VAL A 238 -6.76 -1.24 -12.87
C VAL A 238 -6.01 0.08 -12.74
N PHE A 239 -6.57 1.18 -13.25
CA PHE A 239 -5.91 2.48 -13.18
C PHE A 239 -5.80 2.99 -11.74
N SER A 240 -6.84 2.83 -10.91
CA SER A 240 -6.77 3.22 -9.50
C SER A 240 -5.73 2.38 -8.75
N ALA A 241 -5.66 1.07 -8.96
CA ALA A 241 -4.63 0.21 -8.39
C ALA A 241 -3.21 0.67 -8.81
N ILE A 242 -2.98 0.94 -10.10
CA ILE A 242 -1.68 1.42 -10.60
C ILE A 242 -1.28 2.72 -9.92
N VAL A 243 -2.20 3.69 -9.83
CA VAL A 243 -1.88 4.96 -9.18
C VAL A 243 -1.61 4.76 -7.69
N ALA A 244 -2.43 3.97 -6.96
CA ALA A 244 -2.17 3.66 -5.55
C ALA A 244 -0.79 3.02 -5.34
N MET A 245 -0.42 2.05 -6.17
CA MET A 245 0.87 1.38 -6.11
C MET A 245 2.03 2.36 -6.37
N ARG A 246 1.92 3.22 -7.39
CA ARG A 246 2.94 4.23 -7.70
C ARG A 246 3.09 5.25 -6.59
N CYS A 247 1.97 5.67 -6.00
CA CYS A 247 1.96 6.54 -4.85
C CYS A 247 2.78 5.93 -3.70
N VAL A 248 2.53 4.67 -3.33
CA VAL A 248 3.25 3.98 -2.24
C VAL A 248 4.75 3.89 -2.52
N ARG A 249 5.12 3.52 -3.75
CA ARG A 249 6.53 3.44 -4.17
C ARG A 249 7.24 4.78 -4.11
N ARG A 250 6.62 5.86 -4.62
CA ARG A 250 7.16 7.22 -4.56
C ARG A 250 7.40 7.67 -3.12
N LEU A 251 6.48 7.36 -2.22
CA LEU A 251 6.64 7.67 -0.80
C LEU A 251 7.79 6.86 -0.18
N SER A 252 7.92 5.59 -0.52
CA SER A 252 9.02 4.74 -0.06
C SER A 252 10.38 5.21 -0.55
N ASP A 253 10.48 5.59 -1.83
CA ASP A 253 11.71 6.11 -2.44
C ASP A 253 12.11 7.46 -1.83
N TRP A 254 11.13 8.31 -1.54
CA TRP A 254 11.35 9.59 -0.86
C TRP A 254 11.86 9.39 0.56
N ALA A 255 11.19 8.53 1.35
CA ALA A 255 11.62 8.20 2.71
C ALA A 255 13.02 7.57 2.75
N GLY A 256 13.39 6.78 1.74
CA GLY A 256 14.75 6.25 1.61
C GLY A 256 15.79 7.36 1.41
N LYS A 257 15.52 8.36 0.57
CA LYS A 257 16.45 9.46 0.28
C LYS A 257 16.72 10.33 1.51
N ASP A 258 15.70 10.66 2.29
CA ASP A 258 15.85 11.49 3.50
C ASP A 258 16.74 10.83 4.56
N VAL A 259 16.68 9.50 4.71
CA VAL A 259 17.57 8.75 5.61
C VAL A 259 19.03 8.87 5.17
N TYR A 260 19.30 8.86 3.86
CA TYR A 260 20.67 9.03 3.35
C TYR A 260 21.19 10.45 3.56
N VAL A 261 20.36 11.48 3.34
CA VAL A 261 20.77 12.89 3.49
C VAL A 261 21.16 13.21 4.95
N HIS A 262 20.37 12.77 5.93
CA HIS A 262 20.71 12.95 7.35
C HIS A 262 21.92 12.12 7.82
N SER A 263 22.20 10.99 7.18
CA SER A 263 23.38 10.16 7.50
C SER A 263 24.68 10.78 6.96
N SER A 264 24.62 11.44 5.79
CA SER A 264 25.76 12.18 5.23
C SER A 264 26.14 13.42 6.06
N GLU A 265 25.17 14.09 6.69
CA GLU A 265 25.44 15.25 7.55
C GLU A 265 26.10 14.87 8.88
N ARG A 266 25.76 13.71 9.46
CA ARG A 266 26.40 13.24 10.70
C ARG A 266 27.86 12.84 10.52
N THR A 267 28.25 12.40 9.33
CA THR A 267 29.65 12.02 9.05
C THR A 267 30.55 13.24 8.82
N ALA A 268 29.99 14.40 8.46
CA ALA A 268 30.75 15.64 8.25
C ALA A 268 31.07 16.42 9.55
N GLY A 269 30.49 16.03 10.70
CA GLY A 269 30.65 16.74 11.98
C GLY A 269 31.71 16.20 12.95
N SER A 270 32.44 15.12 12.61
CA SER A 270 33.41 14.49 13.51
C SER A 270 34.86 14.62 13.04
N SER A 271 35.28 15.81 12.61
CA SER A 271 36.71 16.15 12.61
C SER A 271 37.07 16.80 13.94
N ARG A 272 37.52 15.96 14.88
CA ARG A 272 38.12 16.33 16.17
C ARG A 272 39.32 17.25 15.90
N GLN A 273 39.13 18.58 15.96
CA GLN A 273 40.22 19.55 15.87
C GLN A 273 41.08 19.46 17.13
N ARG A 274 42.22 18.78 16.98
CA ARG A 274 43.31 18.79 17.95
C ARG A 274 43.96 20.18 17.88
N ALA A 275 43.74 21.00 18.91
CA ALA A 275 44.36 22.31 19.01
C ALA A 275 45.89 22.18 19.07
N SER A 276 46.59 22.84 18.15
CA SER A 276 48.02 23.12 18.23
C SER A 276 48.23 24.60 17.92
N PRO A 277 49.04 25.35 18.68
CA PRO A 277 49.15 26.79 18.52
C PRO A 277 50.16 27.12 17.42
N GLY A 278 49.73 27.84 16.38
CA GLY A 278 50.66 28.22 15.32
C GLY A 278 50.10 29.15 14.25
N LYS A 279 50.38 30.45 14.44
CA LYS A 279 50.73 31.45 13.41
C LYS A 279 49.65 31.86 12.39
N LYS A 280 49.25 33.14 12.49
CA LYS A 280 48.41 33.89 11.55
C LYS A 280 49.07 33.99 10.16
N VAL A 281 48.30 33.74 9.10
CA VAL A 281 48.49 34.36 7.77
C VAL A 281 47.11 34.64 7.16
N ASN A 282 46.96 35.86 6.66
CA ASN A 282 45.76 36.39 6.01
C ASN A 282 45.44 35.70 4.68
N ALA A 283 44.15 35.46 4.40
CA ALA A 283 43.64 35.41 3.03
C ALA A 283 42.18 35.90 3.00
N THR A 284 41.98 36.96 2.23
CA THR A 284 40.74 37.68 1.93
C THR A 284 39.85 36.91 0.96
N GLY A 285 38.57 36.80 1.28
CA GLY A 285 37.48 36.46 0.35
C GLY A 285 36.12 36.54 1.06
N PRO A 286 35.07 37.17 0.49
CA PRO A 286 33.75 37.20 1.10
C PRO A 286 33.07 35.84 0.89
N GLY A 287 33.35 34.90 1.77
CA GLY A 287 32.53 33.70 1.91
C GLY A 287 31.22 34.07 2.59
N VAL A 288 30.15 34.24 1.83
CA VAL A 288 28.80 34.32 2.40
C VAL A 288 28.49 32.94 2.98
N ALA A 289 28.63 32.82 4.30
CA ALA A 289 28.16 31.66 5.04
C ALA A 289 26.62 31.74 5.08
N ILE A 290 25.96 31.00 4.19
CA ILE A 290 24.53 30.77 4.28
C ILE A 290 24.32 29.73 5.39
N ASN A 291 24.18 30.20 6.63
CA ASN A 291 23.64 29.37 7.70
C ASN A 291 22.14 29.25 7.46
N MET A 292 21.72 28.14 6.88
CA MET A 292 20.31 27.75 6.85
C MET A 292 20.03 27.06 8.19
N GLU A 293 19.45 27.79 9.13
CA GLU A 293 18.97 27.24 10.39
C GLU A 293 17.75 26.36 10.12
N THR A 294 18.01 25.10 9.80
CA THR A 294 16.95 24.08 9.71
C THR A 294 16.51 23.73 11.13
N TYR A 295 15.42 24.35 11.58
CA TYR A 295 14.68 23.88 12.75
C TYR A 295 14.12 22.49 12.44
N SER A 296 14.83 21.45 12.86
CA SER A 296 14.28 20.10 12.88
C SER A 296 13.25 20.02 14.00
N ASN A 297 11.98 20.03 13.63
CA ASN A 297 10.92 19.68 14.55
C ASN A 297 11.00 18.15 14.73
N THR A 298 11.60 17.72 15.83
CA THR A 298 11.87 16.31 16.17
C THR A 298 10.60 15.45 16.35
N ALA A 299 9.41 16.03 16.20
CA ALA A 299 8.12 15.33 16.27
C ALA A 299 7.79 14.50 15.01
N ASP A 300 8.23 14.90 13.81
CA ASP A 300 7.84 14.21 12.56
C ASP A 300 8.69 12.96 12.28
N VAL A 301 9.85 12.82 12.93
CA VAL A 301 10.81 11.72 12.69
C VAL A 301 10.57 10.52 13.61
N GLN A 302 9.87 10.70 14.74
CA GLN A 302 9.51 9.58 15.63
C GLN A 302 8.48 8.63 15.00
N PHE A 303 7.75 9.04 13.96
CA PHE A 303 6.71 8.22 13.35
C PHE A 303 7.23 6.97 12.60
N TYR A 304 8.51 6.93 12.22
CA TYR A 304 9.12 5.75 11.56
C TYR A 304 9.95 4.85 12.47
N ARG A 305 10.18 5.23 13.74
CA ARG A 305 10.94 4.42 14.69
C ARG A 305 9.98 3.53 15.47
N SER A 306 9.74 2.32 14.98
CA SER A 306 9.23 1.25 15.85
C SER A 306 10.31 0.98 16.89
N ASP A 307 9.93 0.99 18.17
CA ASP A 307 10.77 0.52 19.28
C ASP A 307 11.22 -0.92 18.99
N SER A 308 12.41 -1.07 18.40
CA SER A 308 13.23 -2.24 18.62
C SER A 308 14.02 -1.94 19.89
N THR A 309 13.70 -2.67 20.96
CA THR A 309 14.57 -2.85 22.11
C THR A 309 15.97 -3.19 21.63
N THR A 310 16.84 -2.18 21.53
CA THR A 310 18.27 -2.37 21.49
C THR A 310 18.66 -2.75 22.90
N VAL A 311 18.63 -4.06 23.17
CA VAL A 311 19.34 -4.64 24.31
C VAL A 311 20.80 -4.22 24.15
N ASP A 312 21.30 -3.49 25.15
CA ASP A 312 22.67 -3.02 25.28
C ASP A 312 23.67 -4.15 25.02
N LEU A 313 24.17 -4.21 23.79
CA LEU A 313 25.25 -5.11 23.37
C LEU A 313 26.63 -4.42 23.48
N GLU A 314 26.68 -3.22 24.06
CA GLU A 314 27.91 -2.47 24.34
C GLU A 314 28.38 -2.63 25.80
N GLN A 315 27.57 -3.23 26.69
CA GLN A 315 27.93 -3.44 28.11
C GLN A 315 28.63 -4.79 28.37
N ALA A 316 28.88 -5.61 27.35
CA ALA A 316 29.46 -6.95 27.49
C ALA A 316 30.95 -7.06 27.07
N THR A 317 31.64 -5.94 26.81
CA THR A 317 33.04 -5.98 26.32
C THR A 317 34.03 -5.17 27.17
N GLU A 318 33.61 -4.59 28.29
CA GLU A 318 34.51 -3.82 29.19
C GLU A 318 34.80 -4.45 30.56
N PHE A 319 34.41 -5.71 30.81
CA PHE A 319 34.81 -6.44 32.02
C PHE A 319 35.63 -7.69 31.68
N HIS A 320 36.75 -7.52 30.97
CA HIS A 320 37.83 -8.52 31.02
C HIS A 320 39.18 -7.94 30.57
N SER A 321 39.78 -7.13 31.44
CA SER A 321 41.24 -6.94 31.56
C SER A 321 41.50 -6.05 32.78
N VAL A 322 42.41 -6.28 33.71
CA VAL A 322 43.50 -7.23 34.00
C VAL A 322 43.97 -6.86 35.44
N ASP A 323 44.70 -7.76 36.11
CA ASP A 323 45.40 -7.64 37.42
C ASP A 323 44.57 -7.94 38.69
N GLY A 324 45.01 -8.73 39.67
CA GLY A 324 46.26 -9.44 39.90
C GLY A 324 46.51 -9.67 41.40
N ILE A 325 46.70 -10.95 41.79
CA ILE A 325 47.63 -11.47 42.82
C ILE A 325 47.26 -11.43 44.34
N ALA A 326 47.41 -12.65 44.91
CA ALA A 326 47.86 -13.04 46.28
C ALA A 326 46.86 -13.28 47.43
N ASP A 327 46.78 -14.58 47.75
CA ASP A 327 47.07 -15.25 49.04
C ASP A 327 46.05 -15.42 50.18
N GLU A 328 46.05 -16.70 50.61
CA GLU A 328 45.85 -17.30 51.93
C GLU A 328 44.45 -17.49 52.55
N ASP A 329 44.04 -18.77 52.50
CA ASP A 329 43.85 -19.66 53.67
C ASP A 329 42.64 -19.45 54.62
N HIS A 330 41.66 -20.35 54.54
CA HIS A 330 41.26 -21.25 55.65
C HIS A 330 39.99 -22.07 55.31
N ASP A 331 40.19 -23.36 55.04
CA ASP A 331 39.72 -24.48 55.86
C ASP A 331 38.26 -24.48 56.43
N LYS A 332 37.37 -25.37 55.92
CA LYS A 332 36.76 -26.52 56.66
C LYS A 332 35.46 -27.13 56.07
N LYS A 333 35.51 -28.47 55.96
CA LYS A 333 34.49 -29.51 56.29
C LYS A 333 33.34 -29.87 55.32
N TYR A 334 33.48 -31.07 54.73
CA TYR A 334 32.44 -32.08 54.43
C TYR A 334 31.93 -32.79 55.73
N PRO A 335 31.01 -33.81 55.75
CA PRO A 335 30.22 -34.51 54.70
C PRO A 335 28.74 -34.82 55.08
N GLN A 336 28.07 -35.67 54.26
CA GLN A 336 26.93 -36.59 54.52
C GLN A 336 25.52 -36.14 54.10
N GLN A 337 24.58 -36.98 53.64
CA GLN A 337 24.48 -38.35 53.08
C GLN A 337 22.98 -38.59 52.78
N THR A 338 22.64 -39.60 51.95
CA THR A 338 21.31 -40.24 51.72
C THR A 338 20.34 -39.53 50.75
N SER A 339 20.02 -40.07 49.56
CA SER A 339 19.35 -41.32 49.15
C SER A 339 17.82 -41.22 49.14
N PHE A 340 17.19 -41.16 47.95
CA PHE A 340 16.28 -42.18 47.40
C PHE A 340 15.53 -41.68 46.14
N MET A 341 15.34 -42.61 45.22
CA MET A 341 14.71 -42.60 43.87
C MET A 341 13.15 -42.73 44.00
N PRO A 342 12.35 -43.06 42.95
CA PRO A 342 11.85 -42.28 41.81
C PRO A 342 10.30 -42.27 41.65
N LEU A 343 9.86 -41.64 40.55
CA LEU A 343 8.69 -41.99 39.68
C LEU A 343 7.26 -41.90 40.26
N HIS A 344 6.47 -41.05 39.61
CA HIS A 344 5.28 -41.51 38.88
C HIS A 344 5.02 -40.64 37.65
#